data_AF-H0WYI9-F1
#
_entry.id   AF-H0WYI9-F1
#
_cell.length_a   1.000
_cell.length_b   1.000
_cell.length_c   1.000
_cell.angle_alpha   90.00
_cell.angle_beta   90.00
_cell.angle_gamma   90.00
#
_symmetry.space_group_name_H-M   'P 1'
#
loop_
_entity.id
_entity.type
_entity.pdbx_description
1 polymer ?
#
loop_
_entity_poly.entity_id
_entity_poly.type
_entity_poly.pdbx_seq_one_letter_code
_entity_poly.pdbx_strand_id
1 'polypeptide(L)'
;MQRIVICLMVIFLGTLVHKSSSQHQDRFMIRLRQLIDIVDQLKNYVNFLDPESLPAPQDVKRHCEQSAFSCFQETRLKPANAGNNEKTINLLIKKLKRKLPLTNTGRQRKHRL
;
A
#
# COMPACT_ATOMS: atom_id res chain seq x y z
N MET A 1 -33.75 27.22 28.66
CA MET A 1 -32.35 26.72 28.67
C MET A 1 -32.19 25.30 28.10
N GLN A 2 -33.06 24.33 28.40
CA GLN A 2 -32.88 22.92 27.95
C GLN A 2 -32.88 22.69 26.43
N ARG A 3 -33.70 23.42 25.65
CA ARG A 3 -33.79 23.23 24.18
C ARG A 3 -32.48 23.58 23.43
N ILE A 4 -31.71 24.55 23.93
CA ILE A 4 -30.44 24.98 23.33
C ILE A 4 -29.36 23.90 23.51
N VAL A 5 -29.34 23.25 24.69
CA VAL A 5 -28.39 22.17 25.01
C VAL A 5 -28.58 20.97 24.09
N ILE A 6 -29.84 20.62 23.79
CA ILE A 6 -30.18 19.54 22.86
C ILE A 6 -29.70 19.86 21.44
N CYS A 7 -29.93 21.08 20.96
CA CYS A 7 -29.46 21.50 19.63
C CYS A 7 -27.91 21.47 19.53
N LEU A 8 -27.21 21.89 20.58
CA LEU A 8 -25.75 21.81 20.63
C LEU A 8 -25.26 20.36 20.61
N MET A 9 -25.90 19.44 21.36
CA MET A 9 -25.53 18.02 21.33
C MET A 9 -25.65 17.42 19.92
N VAL A 10 -26.69 17.75 19.16
CA VAL A 10 -26.87 17.23 17.79
C VAL A 10 -25.79 17.75 16.84
N ILE A 11 -25.36 19.01 16.99
CA ILE A 11 -24.27 19.59 16.18
C ILE A 11 -22.92 18.92 16.49
N PHE A 12 -22.64 18.60 17.76
CA PHE A 12 -21.41 17.89 18.14
C PHE A 12 -21.40 16.41 17.70
N LEU A 13 -22.55 15.72 17.71
CA LEU A 13 -22.64 14.36 17.16
C LEU A 13 -22.49 14.31 15.64
N GLY A 14 -22.96 15.33 14.91
CA GLY A 14 -22.83 15.39 13.44
C GLY A 14 -21.41 15.71 12.95
N THR A 15 -20.58 16.40 13.74
CA THR A 15 -19.25 16.86 13.33
C THR A 15 -18.13 15.83 13.53
N LEU A 16 -18.37 14.76 14.32
CA LEU A 16 -17.40 13.68 14.54
C LEU A 16 -17.19 12.77 13.31
N VAL A 17 -18.08 12.82 12.32
CA VAL A 17 -18.00 11.98 11.10
C VAL A 17 -17.02 12.54 10.04
N HIS A 18 -16.48 13.74 10.22
CA HIS A 18 -15.64 14.40 9.20
C HIS A 18 -14.12 14.31 9.38
N LYS A 19 -13.62 13.37 10.20
CA LYS A 19 -12.17 13.18 10.44
C LYS A 19 -11.57 11.92 9.80
N SER A 20 -12.03 11.54 8.60
CA SER A 20 -11.54 10.33 7.89
C SER A 20 -10.24 10.51 7.09
N SER A 21 -9.72 11.73 6.95
CA SER A 21 -8.54 12.00 6.12
C SER A 21 -7.22 11.54 6.76
N SER A 22 -7.05 11.67 8.07
CA SER A 22 -5.84 11.25 8.79
C SER A 22 -5.67 9.73 8.77
N GLN A 23 -6.76 8.99 9.02
CA GLN A 23 -6.77 7.52 9.00
C GLN A 23 -6.33 6.95 7.63
N HIS A 24 -6.58 7.67 6.54
CA HIS A 24 -6.17 7.23 5.20
C HIS A 24 -4.67 7.39 4.95
N GLN A 25 -4.07 8.51 5.40
CA GLN A 25 -2.62 8.72 5.35
C GLN A 25 -1.88 7.70 6.23
N ASP A 26 -2.41 7.40 7.41
CA ASP A 26 -1.86 6.37 8.29
C ASP A 26 -1.85 5.01 7.60
N ARG A 27 -2.94 4.64 6.92
CA ARG A 27 -3.04 3.36 6.20
C ARG A 27 -2.01 3.22 5.08
N PHE A 28 -1.74 4.31 4.36
CA PHE A 28 -0.72 4.33 3.31
C PHE A 28 0.69 4.13 3.89
N MET A 29 1.03 4.86 4.94
CA MET A 29 2.35 4.75 5.58
C MET A 29 2.56 3.39 6.25
N ILE A 30 1.53 2.84 6.89
CA ILE A 30 1.54 1.47 7.42
C ILE A 30 1.84 0.47 6.30
N ARG A 31 1.20 0.65 5.14
CA ARG A 31 1.41 -0.24 4.00
C ARG A 31 2.84 -0.17 3.46
N LEU A 32 3.44 1.01 3.39
CA LEU A 32 4.84 1.16 2.97
C LEU A 32 5.81 0.44 3.92
N ARG A 33 5.61 0.59 5.24
CA ARG A 33 6.41 -0.15 6.23
C ARG A 33 6.28 -1.65 6.08
N GLN A 34 5.06 -2.14 5.88
CA GLN A 34 4.81 -3.57 5.61
C GLN A 34 5.50 -4.06 4.33
N LEU A 35 5.55 -3.23 3.28
CA LEU A 35 6.23 -3.61 2.05
C LEU A 35 7.74 -3.76 2.24
N ILE A 36 8.37 -2.89 3.03
CA ILE A 36 9.78 -3.00 3.39
C ILE A 36 10.04 -4.30 4.15
N ASP A 37 9.21 -4.62 5.15
CA ASP A 37 9.30 -5.86 5.92
C ASP A 37 9.11 -7.12 5.05
N ILE A 38 8.13 -7.10 4.13
CA ILE A 38 7.92 -8.20 3.17
C ILE A 38 9.14 -8.40 2.28
N VAL A 39 9.73 -7.33 1.76
CA VAL A 39 10.94 -7.41 0.93
C VAL A 39 12.11 -7.96 1.74
N ASP A 40 12.25 -7.54 2.99
CA ASP A 40 13.31 -8.03 3.86
C ASP A 40 13.15 -9.52 4.18
N GLN A 41 11.92 -9.98 4.44
CA GLN A 41 11.62 -11.41 4.58
C GLN A 41 11.89 -12.19 3.29
N LEU A 42 11.57 -11.63 2.12
CA LEU A 42 11.82 -12.29 0.83
C LEU A 42 13.31 -12.49 0.53
N LYS A 43 14.20 -11.60 1.01
CA LYS A 43 15.66 -11.77 0.86
C LYS A 43 16.16 -13.09 1.45
N ASN A 44 15.58 -13.53 2.56
CA ASN A 44 15.94 -14.80 3.20
C ASN A 44 15.60 -16.02 2.34
N TYR A 45 14.77 -15.84 1.30
CA TYR A 45 14.36 -16.89 0.37
C TYR A 45 14.94 -16.71 -1.03
N VAL A 46 15.95 -15.84 -1.24
CA VAL A 46 16.47 -15.52 -2.58
C VAL A 46 16.92 -16.75 -3.37
N ASN A 47 17.46 -17.78 -2.70
CA ASN A 47 17.89 -19.03 -3.32
C ASN A 47 16.72 -19.93 -3.79
N PHE A 48 15.50 -19.62 -3.35
CA PHE A 48 14.27 -20.33 -3.71
C PHE A 48 13.37 -19.47 -4.63
N LEU A 49 13.90 -18.38 -5.19
CA LEU A 49 13.24 -17.54 -6.16
C LEU A 49 13.81 -17.81 -7.55
N ASP A 50 12.97 -17.66 -8.57
CA ASP A 50 13.38 -17.76 -9.97
C ASP A 50 14.49 -16.73 -10.26
N PRO A 51 15.67 -17.14 -10.78
CA PRO A 51 16.78 -16.24 -11.08
C PRO A 51 16.53 -15.31 -12.29
N GLU A 52 15.32 -15.29 -12.85
CA GLU A 52 14.92 -14.37 -13.91
C GLU A 52 15.30 -12.91 -13.58
N SER A 53 15.90 -12.22 -14.55
CA SER A 53 16.21 -10.79 -14.40
C SER A 53 14.91 -9.99 -14.36
N LEU A 54 14.58 -9.43 -13.20
CA LEU A 54 13.39 -8.63 -13.00
C LEU A 54 13.71 -7.14 -13.21
N PRO A 55 12.77 -6.37 -13.78
CA PRO A 55 12.95 -4.93 -13.92
C PRO A 55 13.01 -4.28 -12.54
N ALA A 56 14.12 -3.60 -12.26
CA ALA A 56 14.34 -2.88 -11.02
C ALA A 56 14.66 -1.40 -11.36
N PRO A 57 13.65 -0.52 -11.39
CA PRO A 57 13.85 0.91 -11.61
C PRO A 57 14.91 1.48 -10.65
N GLN A 58 15.95 2.09 -11.21
CA GLN A 58 16.98 2.85 -10.50
C GLN A 58 16.81 4.35 -10.82
N ASP A 59 17.29 5.22 -9.93
CA ASP A 59 17.28 6.68 -10.12
C ASP A 59 15.91 7.26 -10.50
N VAL A 60 14.87 6.80 -9.81
CA VAL A 60 13.48 7.19 -10.09
C VAL A 60 13.33 8.70 -9.92
N LYS A 61 12.94 9.37 -11.02
CA LYS A 61 12.67 10.81 -11.02
C LYS A 61 11.53 11.13 -10.05
N ARG A 62 11.61 12.33 -9.46
CA ARG A 62 10.54 12.87 -8.61
C ARG A 62 9.19 12.81 -9.33
N HIS A 63 8.15 12.36 -8.63
CA HIS A 63 6.78 12.13 -9.14
C HIS A 63 6.59 10.89 -10.03
N CYS A 64 7.63 10.10 -10.29
CA CYS A 64 7.54 8.79 -10.96
C CYS A 64 7.52 7.62 -9.99
N GLU A 65 7.50 7.86 -8.67
CA GLU A 65 7.68 6.82 -7.65
C GLU A 65 6.54 5.79 -7.66
N GLN A 66 5.29 6.23 -7.87
CA GLN A 66 4.15 5.33 -7.97
C GLN A 66 4.23 4.45 -9.22
N SER A 67 4.64 5.02 -10.35
CA SER A 67 4.81 4.28 -11.60
C SER A 67 5.97 3.28 -11.49
N ALA A 68 7.10 3.69 -10.92
CA ALA A 68 8.22 2.79 -10.65
C ALA A 68 7.81 1.67 -9.68
N PHE A 69 7.01 1.99 -8.65
CA PHE A 69 6.47 0.98 -7.75
C PHE A 69 5.57 -0.03 -8.48
N SER A 70 4.72 0.43 -9.42
CA SER A 70 3.92 -0.47 -10.25
C SER A 70 4.77 -1.44 -11.07
N CYS A 71 5.93 -1.01 -11.60
CA CYS A 71 6.87 -1.92 -12.26
C CYS A 71 7.26 -3.09 -11.35
N PHE A 72 7.59 -2.81 -10.08
CA PHE A 72 7.89 -3.86 -9.09
C PHE A 72 6.71 -4.80 -8.83
N GLN A 73 5.47 -4.30 -8.82
CA GLN A 73 4.28 -5.12 -8.59
C GLN A 73 3.93 -6.03 -9.78
N GLU A 74 4.18 -5.55 -11.00
CA GLU A 74 3.87 -6.27 -12.24
C GLU A 74 4.93 -7.31 -12.61
N THR A 75 6.10 -7.28 -11.94
CA THR A 75 7.15 -8.27 -12.14
C THR A 75 6.67 -9.70 -11.89
N ARG A 76 7.27 -10.63 -12.65
CA ARG A 76 7.00 -12.06 -12.55
C ARG A 76 7.85 -12.74 -11.47
N LEU A 77 7.88 -12.16 -10.27
CA LEU A 77 8.48 -12.82 -9.11
C LEU A 77 7.76 -14.15 -8.85
N LYS A 78 8.52 -15.26 -8.86
CA LYS A 78 8.02 -16.63 -8.72
C LYS A 78 8.97 -17.44 -7.83
N PRO A 79 8.45 -18.41 -7.05
CA PRO A 79 9.29 -19.40 -6.38
C PRO A 79 9.90 -20.38 -7.40
N ALA A 80 11.12 -20.83 -7.13
CA ALA A 80 11.80 -21.89 -7.86
C ALA A 80 12.23 -22.99 -6.88
N ASN A 81 11.72 -24.22 -7.07
CA ASN A 81 12.05 -25.40 -6.27
C ASN A 81 11.98 -25.17 -4.74
N ALA A 82 10.99 -24.41 -4.27
CA ALA A 82 10.93 -23.92 -2.89
C ALA A 82 10.46 -24.95 -1.85
N GLY A 83 9.98 -26.13 -2.26
CA GLY A 83 9.51 -27.19 -1.36
C GLY A 83 8.55 -26.67 -0.28
N ASN A 84 8.88 -26.90 0.99
CA ASN A 84 8.06 -26.46 2.13
C ASN A 84 7.93 -24.92 2.25
N ASN A 85 8.87 -24.16 1.69
CA ASN A 85 8.88 -22.69 1.75
C ASN A 85 7.97 -22.05 0.70
N GLU A 86 7.51 -22.82 -0.30
CA GLU A 86 6.73 -22.32 -1.44
C GLU A 86 5.48 -21.56 -0.99
N LYS A 87 4.74 -22.10 0.00
CA LYS A 87 3.53 -21.46 0.54
C LYS A 87 3.84 -20.09 1.16
N THR A 88 4.92 -20.00 1.93
CA THR A 88 5.35 -18.76 2.59
C THR A 88 5.78 -17.73 1.55
N ILE A 89 6.59 -18.14 0.57
CA ILE A 89 7.05 -17.27 -0.51
C ILE A 89 5.86 -16.75 -1.32
N ASN A 90 4.93 -17.62 -1.72
CA ASN A 90 3.72 -17.23 -2.45
C ASN A 90 2.86 -16.25 -1.66
N LEU A 91 2.74 -16.42 -0.34
CA LEU A 91 2.04 -15.47 0.53
C LEU A 91 2.71 -14.09 0.52
N LEU A 92 4.04 -14.06 0.63
CA LEU A 92 4.82 -12.81 0.60
C LEU A 92 4.70 -12.12 -0.76
N ILE A 93 4.83 -12.86 -1.87
CA ILE A 93 4.65 -12.34 -3.24
C ILE A 93 3.24 -11.77 -3.40
N LYS A 94 2.20 -12.49 -2.95
CA LYS A 94 0.81 -12.00 -3.01
C LYS A 94 0.64 -10.72 -2.20
N LYS A 95 1.27 -10.63 -1.02
CA LYS A 95 1.29 -9.40 -0.23
C LYS A 95 2.07 -8.29 -0.91
N LEU A 96 3.14 -8.55 -1.65
CA LEU A 96 3.91 -7.54 -2.39
C LEU A 96 3.08 -6.95 -3.55
N LYS A 97 2.40 -7.80 -4.33
CA LYS A 97 1.58 -7.43 -5.50
C LYS A 97 0.27 -6.70 -5.17
N ARG A 98 -0.13 -6.65 -3.90
CA ARG A 98 -1.37 -5.97 -3.48
C ARG A 98 -1.25 -4.45 -3.68
N LYS A 99 -2.22 -3.88 -4.41
CA LYS A 99 -2.34 -2.44 -4.70
C LYS A 99 -2.22 -1.58 -3.43
N LEU A 100 -1.52 -0.44 -3.55
CA LEU A 100 -1.44 0.55 -2.48
C LEU A 100 -2.83 1.16 -2.19
N PRO A 101 -3.11 1.54 -0.92
CA PRO A 101 -4.24 2.40 -0.60
C PRO A 101 -4.18 3.65 -1.48
N LEU A 102 -5.34 4.13 -1.93
CA LEU A 102 -5.42 5.39 -2.66
C LEU A 102 -4.81 6.49 -1.80
N THR A 103 -4.11 7.42 -2.43
CA THR A 103 -3.74 8.69 -1.80
C THR A 103 -4.66 9.74 -2.42
N ASN A 104 -5.18 10.66 -1.60
CA ASN A 104 -6.16 11.66 -2.04
C ASN A 104 -5.66 12.53 -3.22
N THR A 105 -4.34 12.56 -3.44
CA THR A 105 -3.66 13.23 -4.56
C THR A 105 -3.99 12.64 -5.94
N GLY A 106 -4.33 11.35 -6.03
CA GLY A 106 -4.68 10.70 -7.31
C GLY A 106 -6.12 10.93 -7.78
N ARG A 107 -7.03 11.28 -6.86
CA ARG A 107 -8.48 11.42 -7.14
C ARG A 107 -8.83 12.76 -7.80
N GLN A 108 -8.06 13.81 -7.51
CA GLN A 108 -8.31 15.15 -8.07
C GLN A 108 -7.96 15.29 -9.55
N ARG A 109 -7.06 14.47 -10.11
CA ARG A 109 -6.71 14.54 -11.54
C ARG A 109 -7.76 13.94 -12.48
N LYS A 110 -8.68 13.10 -12.00
CA LYS A 110 -9.71 12.47 -12.86
C LYS A 110 -10.97 13.32 -13.05
N HIS A 111 -11.11 14.44 -12.34
CA HIS A 111 -12.24 15.37 -12.48
C HIS A 111 -11.91 16.64 -13.28
N ARG A 112 -10.74 16.69 -13.92
CA ARG A 112 -10.36 17.76 -14.87
C ARG A 112 -9.94 17.13 -16.19
N LEU A 113 -10.91 16.62 -16.94
CA LEU A 113 -10.83 16.32 -18.37
C LEU A 113 -12.22 16.58 -18.95
#